data_AF-A0A5C4LP49-F1
#
_entry.id   AF-A0A5C4LP49-F1
#
_cell.length_a   1.000
_cell.length_b   1.000
_cell.length_c   1.000
_cell.angle_alpha   90.00
_cell.angle_beta   90.00
_cell.angle_gamma   90.00
#
_symmetry.space_group_name_H-M   'P 1'
#
loop_
_entity.id
_entity.type
_entity.pdbx_description
1 polymer ?
#
loop_
_entity_poly.entity_id
_entity_poly.type
_entity_poly.pdbx_seq_one_letter_code
_entity_poly.pdbx_strand_id
1 'polypeptide(L)'
;MRLSILDHGHRRRAKLFMKLTSATSRVDSPDIVKMLLYRPGFLTRPLLDLTADAMRGPSYWTAGEREYLAMCTARLHQCPFCIDSHTELTRIAGHGEIDPDDPGSARPHLRAVREFLDLTSRAPDSVTTAGLDGLPEQAVREALNVGLVWNIVNRLANAFGFVLREGQLYSGTRALHRFGYRFPAFLLAEGPAPDHGDVVTNLRRSVLDAPATTDPALRAAAVAGDPLPGPWQSYATTVREASYRTTDDDMDRLTVAGYSEDQIFEVTVAATVGAALRSFDAGRNALERKTTG
;
A
#
# COMPACT_ATOMS: atom_id res chain seq x y z
N MET A 1 -16.89 -10.56 -2.01
CA MET A 1 -15.97 -9.47 -2.39
C MET A 1 -14.60 -10.01 -2.68
N ARG A 2 -14.30 -10.18 -3.96
CA ARG A 2 -12.99 -10.60 -4.47
C ARG A 2 -13.03 -10.59 -5.98
N LEU A 3 -12.13 -9.85 -6.63
CA LEU A 3 -11.92 -10.04 -8.07
C LEU A 3 -11.42 -11.47 -8.28
N SER A 4 -12.18 -12.28 -9.03
CA SER A 4 -11.85 -13.69 -9.24
C SER A 4 -10.49 -13.84 -9.94
N ILE A 5 -10.11 -12.85 -10.74
CA ILE A 5 -8.83 -12.80 -11.44
C ILE A 5 -7.63 -12.79 -10.46
N LEU A 6 -7.82 -12.32 -9.22
CA LEU A 6 -6.80 -12.40 -8.17
C LEU A 6 -6.63 -13.82 -7.62
N ASP A 7 -7.50 -14.78 -7.92
CA ASP A 7 -7.29 -16.19 -7.59
C ASP A 7 -6.83 -17.01 -8.80
N HIS A 8 -7.33 -16.69 -9.99
CA HIS A 8 -7.20 -17.55 -11.16
C HIS A 8 -6.35 -16.94 -12.29
N GLY A 9 -6.23 -15.61 -12.34
CA GLY A 9 -5.59 -14.83 -13.42
C GLY A 9 -4.06 -14.86 -13.45
N HIS A 10 -3.44 -15.68 -12.60
CA HIS A 10 -1.99 -15.70 -12.44
C HIS A 10 -1.24 -16.40 -13.58
N ARG A 11 -0.03 -15.91 -13.85
CA ARG A 11 0.95 -16.56 -14.73
C ARG A 11 1.39 -17.91 -14.17
N ARG A 12 1.79 -18.85 -15.03
CA ARG A 12 2.13 -20.24 -14.65
C ARG A 12 3.17 -20.32 -13.52
N ARG A 13 4.22 -19.49 -13.58
CA ARG A 13 5.27 -19.46 -12.54
C ARG A 13 4.77 -18.97 -11.18
N ALA A 14 3.83 -18.02 -11.15
CA ALA A 14 3.20 -17.53 -9.92
C ALA A 14 2.27 -18.60 -9.33
N LYS A 15 1.48 -19.28 -10.17
CA LYS A 15 0.65 -20.43 -9.76
C LYS A 15 1.49 -21.55 -9.14
N LEU A 16 2.61 -21.90 -9.78
CA LEU A 16 3.52 -22.92 -9.26
C LEU A 16 4.13 -22.52 -7.92
N PHE A 17 4.62 -21.28 -7.81
CA PHE A 17 5.17 -20.75 -6.56
C PHE A 17 4.14 -20.81 -5.42
N MET A 18 2.94 -20.27 -5.63
CA MET A 18 1.88 -20.28 -4.63
C MET A 18 1.48 -21.70 -4.21
N LYS A 19 1.41 -22.64 -5.17
CA LYS A 19 1.13 -24.05 -4.86
C LYS A 19 2.22 -24.67 -3.97
N LEU A 20 3.49 -24.44 -4.29
CA LEU A 20 4.62 -24.97 -3.54
C LEU A 20 4.72 -24.37 -2.12
N THR A 21 4.58 -23.05 -2.00
CA THR A 21 4.65 -22.40 -0.69
C THR A 21 3.49 -22.79 0.20
N SER A 22 2.27 -22.85 -0.35
CA SER A 22 1.08 -23.28 0.41
C SER A 22 1.16 -24.73 0.85
N ALA A 23 1.69 -25.63 0.02
CA ALA A 23 1.92 -27.02 0.40
C ALA A 23 2.96 -27.16 1.53
N THR A 24 4.00 -26.32 1.52
CA THR A 24 5.08 -26.35 2.51
C THR A 24 4.62 -25.75 3.86
N SER A 25 3.89 -24.64 3.83
CA SER A 25 3.35 -23.99 5.03
C SER A 25 2.09 -24.66 5.57
N ARG A 26 1.39 -25.46 4.74
CA ARG A 26 0.03 -25.97 4.98
C ARG A 26 -1.01 -24.86 5.21
N VAL A 27 -0.75 -23.69 4.63
CA VAL A 27 -1.61 -22.51 4.73
C VAL A 27 -1.79 -21.95 3.32
N ASP A 28 -3.02 -21.60 2.96
CA ASP A 28 -3.32 -20.99 1.67
C ASP A 28 -2.50 -19.72 1.43
N SER A 29 -2.23 -19.43 0.16
CA SER A 29 -1.53 -18.20 -0.23
C SER A 29 -2.32 -16.96 0.24
N PRO A 30 -1.71 -16.06 1.03
CA PRO A 30 -2.35 -14.84 1.49
C PRO A 30 -2.81 -13.94 0.34
N ASP A 31 -3.85 -13.15 0.58
CA ASP A 31 -4.45 -12.30 -0.45
C ASP A 31 -3.48 -11.22 -0.95
N ILE A 32 -2.64 -10.71 -0.07
CA ILE A 32 -1.54 -9.81 -0.45
C ILE A 32 -0.57 -10.48 -1.43
N VAL A 33 -0.23 -11.76 -1.24
CA VAL A 33 0.68 -12.49 -2.15
C VAL A 33 0.02 -12.68 -3.51
N LYS A 34 -1.27 -13.01 -3.53
CA LYS A 34 -2.05 -13.13 -4.76
C LYS A 34 -2.07 -11.80 -5.51
N MET A 35 -2.42 -10.70 -4.85
CA MET A 35 -2.43 -9.37 -5.48
C MET A 35 -1.04 -8.97 -6.01
N LEU A 36 0.02 -9.14 -5.23
CA LEU A 36 1.38 -8.79 -5.67
C LEU A 36 1.84 -9.65 -6.86
N LEU A 37 1.40 -10.89 -6.99
CA LEU A 37 1.78 -11.74 -8.12
C LEU A 37 0.88 -11.58 -9.35
N TYR A 38 -0.22 -10.83 -9.22
CA TYR A 38 -1.07 -10.47 -10.34
C TYR A 38 -0.53 -9.21 -11.04
N ARG A 39 -0.16 -9.38 -12.30
CA ARG A 39 0.40 -8.31 -13.17
C ARG A 39 1.48 -7.45 -12.50
N PRO A 40 2.56 -8.05 -11.94
CA PRO A 40 3.56 -7.32 -11.19
C PRO A 40 4.31 -6.22 -11.96
N GLY A 41 4.28 -6.22 -13.29
CA GLY A 41 4.81 -5.12 -14.10
C GLY A 41 4.00 -3.83 -14.01
N PHE A 42 2.72 -3.90 -13.58
CA PHE A 42 1.83 -2.75 -13.47
C PHE A 42 1.98 -2.00 -12.13
N LEU A 43 2.16 -2.73 -11.02
CA LEU A 43 2.21 -2.17 -9.66
C LEU A 43 3.35 -2.73 -8.82
N THR A 44 3.46 -4.06 -8.78
CA THR A 44 4.18 -4.75 -7.70
C THR A 44 5.65 -4.42 -7.64
N ARG A 45 6.33 -4.38 -8.78
CA ARG A 45 7.79 -4.17 -8.79
C ARG A 45 8.18 -2.83 -8.11
N PRO A 46 7.71 -1.66 -8.57
CA PRO A 46 8.03 -0.40 -7.91
C PRO A 46 7.47 -0.30 -6.49
N LEU A 47 6.30 -0.90 -6.22
CA LEU A 47 5.73 -0.93 -4.86
C LEU A 47 6.64 -1.70 -3.89
N LEU A 48 7.16 -2.87 -4.29
CA LEU A 48 8.04 -3.67 -3.43
C LEU A 48 9.44 -3.08 -3.29
N ASP A 49 9.97 -2.44 -4.34
CA ASP A 49 11.24 -1.71 -4.25
C ASP A 49 11.14 -0.59 -3.21
N LEU A 50 10.05 0.19 -3.23
CA LEU A 50 9.74 1.19 -2.20
C LEU A 50 9.52 0.54 -0.81
N THR A 51 8.73 -0.54 -0.73
CA THR A 51 8.35 -1.17 0.55
C THR A 51 9.54 -1.78 1.27
N ALA A 52 10.41 -2.50 0.55
CA ALA A 52 11.56 -3.18 1.16
C ALA A 52 12.54 -2.16 1.77
N ASP A 53 12.78 -1.05 1.07
CA ASP A 53 13.63 0.03 1.59
C ASP A 53 12.96 0.77 2.75
N ALA A 54 11.70 1.21 2.57
CA ALA A 54 10.96 1.92 3.60
C ALA A 54 10.86 1.12 4.91
N MET A 55 10.64 -0.20 4.85
CA MET A 55 10.39 -1.03 6.04
C MET A 55 11.65 -1.68 6.62
N ARG A 56 12.70 -1.92 5.83
CA ARG A 56 13.88 -2.68 6.26
C ARG A 56 15.22 -2.05 5.88
N GLY A 57 15.24 -0.98 5.08
CA GLY A 57 16.42 -0.19 4.80
C GLY A 57 16.92 0.59 6.03
N PRO A 58 18.13 1.19 5.95
CA PRO A 58 18.64 2.11 6.95
C PRO A 58 17.66 3.25 7.22
N SER A 59 17.39 3.58 8.47
CA SER A 59 16.43 4.63 8.84
C SER A 59 16.68 5.13 10.26
N TYR A 60 16.23 6.36 10.52
CA TYR A 60 16.06 6.91 11.86
C TYR A 60 15.08 6.09 12.72
N TRP A 61 14.11 5.42 12.07
CA TRP A 61 13.08 4.63 12.71
C TRP A 61 13.48 3.17 12.78
N THR A 62 13.29 2.56 13.96
CA THR A 62 13.52 1.12 14.09
C THR A 62 12.55 0.33 13.22
N ALA A 63 12.83 -0.96 12.99
CA ALA A 63 11.88 -1.80 12.27
C ALA A 63 10.52 -1.86 13.01
N GLY A 64 10.51 -2.01 14.34
CA GLY A 64 9.28 -1.98 15.14
C GLY A 64 8.52 -0.67 15.04
N GLU A 65 9.21 0.48 15.05
CA GLU A 65 8.57 1.80 14.89
C GLU A 65 7.90 1.96 13.51
N ARG A 66 8.52 1.43 12.45
CA ARG A 66 7.93 1.45 11.11
C ARG A 66 6.71 0.54 10.99
N GLU A 67 6.75 -0.64 11.61
CA GLU A 67 5.57 -1.53 11.70
C GLU A 67 4.45 -0.88 12.53
N TYR A 68 4.78 -0.12 13.57
CA TYR A 68 3.81 0.64 14.35
C TYR A 68 3.16 1.76 13.51
N LEU A 69 3.93 2.50 12.72
CA LEU A 69 3.38 3.49 11.79
C LEU A 69 2.48 2.85 10.71
N ALA A 70 2.86 1.67 10.23
CA ALA A 70 2.04 0.87 9.31
C ALA A 70 0.70 0.47 9.95
N MET A 71 0.73 -0.01 11.19
CA MET A 71 -0.45 -0.34 11.99
C MET A 71 -1.36 0.88 12.21
N CYS A 72 -0.79 2.03 12.60
CA CYS A 72 -1.56 3.27 12.77
C CYS A 72 -2.24 3.70 11.46
N THR A 73 -1.50 3.63 10.34
CA THR A 73 -2.06 3.92 9.00
C THR A 73 -3.17 2.93 8.65
N ALA A 74 -3.04 1.65 9.00
CA ALA A 74 -4.08 0.65 8.81
C ALA A 74 -5.34 0.92 9.65
N ARG A 75 -5.18 1.39 10.89
CA ARG A 75 -6.29 1.84 11.74
C ARG A 75 -7.01 3.05 11.13
N LEU A 76 -6.26 4.02 10.58
CA LEU A 76 -6.84 5.17 9.88
C LEU A 76 -7.72 4.75 8.69
N HIS A 77 -7.24 3.77 7.89
CA HIS A 77 -7.97 3.24 6.73
C HIS A 77 -8.97 2.14 7.07
N GLN A 78 -9.13 1.79 8.34
CA GLN A 78 -10.00 0.71 8.81
C GLN A 78 -9.76 -0.61 8.05
N CYS A 79 -8.50 -1.00 7.89
CA CYS A 79 -8.11 -2.22 7.17
C CYS A 79 -7.79 -3.37 8.14
N PRO A 80 -8.70 -4.34 8.38
CA PRO A 80 -8.51 -5.38 9.40
C PRO A 80 -7.29 -6.26 9.11
N PHE A 81 -7.11 -6.66 7.85
CA PHE A 81 -5.97 -7.49 7.41
C PHE A 81 -4.62 -6.87 7.82
N CYS A 82 -4.46 -5.57 7.58
CA CYS A 82 -3.23 -4.86 7.89
C CYS A 82 -3.14 -4.50 9.38
N ILE A 83 -4.26 -4.19 10.06
CA ILE A 83 -4.27 -3.95 11.50
C ILE A 83 -3.69 -5.17 12.22
N ASP A 84 -4.26 -6.35 12.00
CA ASP A 84 -3.83 -7.58 12.69
C ASP A 84 -2.38 -7.95 12.34
N SER A 85 -2.02 -7.86 11.06
CA SER A 85 -0.67 -8.21 10.58
C SER A 85 0.40 -7.28 11.15
N HIS A 86 0.17 -5.96 11.17
CA HIS A 86 1.16 -5.00 11.65
C HIS A 86 1.18 -4.86 13.17
N THR A 87 0.06 -5.12 13.86
CA THR A 87 0.07 -5.30 15.31
C THR A 87 1.03 -6.44 15.69
N GLU A 88 0.94 -7.59 15.03
CA GLU A 88 1.86 -8.71 15.29
C GLU A 88 3.30 -8.41 14.86
N LEU A 89 3.51 -7.79 13.70
CA LEU A 89 4.86 -7.41 13.26
C LEU A 89 5.51 -6.38 14.19
N THR A 90 4.73 -5.48 14.80
CA THR A 90 5.23 -4.54 15.80
C THR A 90 5.76 -5.30 17.02
N ARG A 91 5.06 -6.34 17.49
CA ARG A 91 5.55 -7.18 18.60
C ARG A 91 6.84 -7.92 18.25
N ILE A 92 6.89 -8.50 17.04
CA ILE A 92 8.06 -9.27 16.57
C ILE A 92 9.29 -8.37 16.39
N ALA A 93 9.11 -7.23 15.70
CA ALA A 93 10.21 -6.36 15.29
C ALA A 93 10.58 -5.29 16.33
N GLY A 94 9.68 -4.98 17.25
CA GLY A 94 9.89 -3.97 18.30
C GLY A 94 10.69 -4.47 19.49
N HIS A 95 10.86 -5.80 19.66
CA HIS A 95 11.62 -6.39 20.78
C HIS A 95 11.21 -5.86 22.18
N GLY A 96 9.95 -5.44 22.34
CA GLY A 96 9.41 -4.86 23.58
C GLY A 96 9.63 -3.35 23.75
N GLU A 97 10.30 -2.66 22.82
CA GLU A 97 10.52 -1.21 22.88
C GLU A 97 9.26 -0.40 22.54
N ILE A 98 8.34 -1.00 21.79
CA ILE A 98 7.07 -0.41 21.40
C ILE A 98 5.96 -1.43 21.55
N ASP A 99 4.90 -1.04 22.25
CA ASP A 99 3.71 -1.84 22.47
C ASP A 99 2.60 -1.37 21.52
N PRO A 100 2.11 -2.23 20.60
CA PRO A 100 1.03 -1.84 19.67
C PRO A 100 -0.32 -1.56 20.36
N ASP A 101 -0.47 -2.02 21.60
CA ASP A 101 -1.70 -1.89 22.40
C ASP A 101 -1.63 -0.69 23.38
N ASP A 102 -0.44 -0.12 23.62
CA ASP A 102 -0.24 1.11 24.39
C ASP A 102 0.39 2.23 23.55
N PRO A 103 -0.41 3.21 23.06
CA PRO A 103 0.11 4.37 22.34
C PRO A 103 1.11 5.22 23.14
N GLY A 104 1.12 5.12 24.46
CA GLY A 104 2.07 5.79 25.36
C GLY A 104 3.50 5.26 25.23
N SER A 105 3.66 4.00 24.81
CA SER A 105 4.96 3.36 24.60
C SER A 105 5.79 4.00 23.48
N ALA A 106 5.13 4.58 22.46
CA ALA A 106 5.78 5.27 21.35
C ALA A 106 6.47 6.55 21.82
N ARG A 107 7.77 6.72 21.58
CA ARG A 107 8.52 7.93 21.96
C ARG A 107 7.96 9.23 21.33
N PRO A 108 8.20 10.42 21.91
CA PRO A 108 7.61 11.68 21.44
C PRO A 108 7.75 11.94 19.93
N HIS A 109 8.95 11.72 19.39
CA HIS A 109 9.25 11.86 17.96
C HIS A 109 8.38 10.96 17.06
N LEU A 110 8.11 9.72 17.49
CA LEU A 110 7.27 8.79 16.74
C LEU A 110 5.80 9.22 16.78
N ARG A 111 5.32 9.72 17.92
CA ARG A 111 3.96 10.25 18.05
C ARG A 111 3.75 11.49 17.17
N ALA A 112 4.72 12.41 17.17
CA ALA A 112 4.70 13.60 16.33
C ALA A 112 4.64 13.24 14.83
N VAL A 113 5.50 12.32 14.36
CA VAL A 113 5.47 11.93 12.94
C VAL A 113 4.21 11.15 12.57
N ARG A 114 3.67 10.33 13.48
CA ARG A 114 2.36 9.67 13.28
C ARG A 114 1.24 10.69 13.06
N GLU A 115 1.17 11.73 13.90
CA GLU A 115 0.18 12.81 13.77
C GLU A 115 0.32 13.56 12.46
N PHE A 116 1.55 13.81 12.02
CA PHE A 116 1.82 14.39 10.71
C PHE A 116 1.33 13.50 9.56
N LEU A 117 1.58 12.18 9.60
CA LEU A 117 1.09 11.23 8.59
C LEU A 117 -0.46 11.13 8.57
N ASP A 118 -1.10 11.19 9.73
CA ASP A 118 -2.56 11.24 9.84
C ASP A 118 -3.10 12.52 9.19
N LEU A 119 -2.44 13.67 9.42
CA LEU A 119 -2.80 14.95 8.82
C LEU A 119 -2.66 14.92 7.29
N THR A 120 -1.57 14.35 6.76
CA THR A 120 -1.39 14.25 5.30
C THR A 120 -2.44 13.37 4.63
N SER A 121 -2.95 12.37 5.36
CA SER A 121 -3.96 11.45 4.87
C SER A 121 -5.38 12.03 4.97
N ARG A 122 -5.70 12.77 6.05
CA ARG A 122 -7.05 13.32 6.31
C ARG A 122 -7.29 14.69 5.70
N ALA A 123 -6.29 15.56 5.68
CA ALA A 123 -6.40 16.95 5.25
C ALA A 123 -5.15 17.40 4.47
N PRO A 124 -4.85 16.77 3.32
CA PRO A 124 -3.66 17.07 2.51
C PRO A 124 -3.54 18.55 2.08
N ASP A 125 -4.66 19.29 1.95
CA ASP A 125 -4.63 20.72 1.59
C ASP A 125 -4.25 21.64 2.76
N SER A 126 -4.20 21.12 3.98
CA SER A 126 -3.95 21.88 5.22
C SER A 126 -2.73 21.38 5.98
N VAL A 127 -1.85 20.61 5.33
CA VAL A 127 -0.67 20.04 5.97
C VAL A 127 0.32 21.13 6.36
N THR A 128 0.71 21.10 7.63
CA THR A 128 1.77 21.94 8.21
C THR A 128 2.82 21.05 8.88
N THR A 129 3.98 21.63 9.20
CA THR A 129 5.07 20.94 9.91
C THR A 129 5.05 21.21 11.42
N ALA A 130 3.95 21.72 11.94
CA ALA A 130 3.77 21.98 13.36
C ALA A 130 3.91 20.69 14.17
N GLY A 131 4.66 20.74 15.28
CA GLY A 131 4.92 19.58 16.14
C GLY A 131 6.07 18.68 15.68
N LEU A 132 6.72 18.96 14.54
CA LEU A 132 7.91 18.24 14.07
C LEU A 132 9.24 18.87 14.57
N ASP A 133 9.19 19.64 15.65
CA ASP A 133 10.37 20.30 16.20
C ASP A 133 11.38 19.28 16.74
N GLY A 134 12.66 19.47 16.44
CA GLY A 134 13.74 18.56 16.85
C GLY A 134 13.84 17.24 16.05
N LEU A 135 12.90 16.98 15.12
CA LEU A 135 12.99 15.85 14.20
C LEU A 135 13.89 16.18 13.00
N PRO A 136 14.88 15.33 12.66
CA PRO A 136 15.61 15.45 11.41
C PRO A 136 14.65 15.35 10.23
N GLU A 137 14.79 16.25 9.24
CA GLU A 137 13.92 16.26 8.06
C GLU A 137 13.93 14.90 7.33
N GLN A 138 15.11 14.27 7.25
CA GLN A 138 15.28 12.93 6.67
C GLN A 138 14.41 11.88 7.38
N ALA A 139 14.26 11.96 8.71
CA ALA A 139 13.39 11.05 9.45
C ALA A 139 11.91 11.24 9.04
N VAL A 140 11.48 12.47 8.79
CA VAL A 140 10.12 12.75 8.31
C VAL A 140 9.92 12.22 6.89
N ARG A 141 10.91 12.37 6.00
CA ARG A 141 10.88 11.81 4.64
C ARG A 141 10.79 10.28 4.64
N GLU A 142 11.55 9.61 5.52
CA GLU A 142 11.47 8.16 5.70
C GLU A 142 10.09 7.70 6.20
N ALA A 143 9.50 8.43 7.15
CA ALA A 143 8.14 8.15 7.61
C ALA A 143 7.08 8.39 6.53
N LEU A 144 7.27 9.40 5.66
CA LEU A 144 6.41 9.63 4.50
C LEU A 144 6.44 8.44 3.51
N ASN A 145 7.60 7.81 3.31
CA ASN A 145 7.69 6.60 2.48
C ASN A 145 6.91 5.42 3.09
N VAL A 146 6.99 5.23 4.42
CA VAL A 146 6.16 4.25 5.14
C VAL A 146 4.68 4.58 4.97
N GLY A 147 4.29 5.84 5.16
CA GLY A 147 2.93 6.31 4.97
C GLY A 147 2.41 6.09 3.55
N LEU A 148 3.22 6.32 2.52
CA LEU A 148 2.88 6.09 1.11
C LEU A 148 2.57 4.61 0.84
N VAL A 149 3.46 3.71 1.27
CA VAL A 149 3.29 2.25 1.10
C VAL A 149 1.97 1.80 1.73
N TRP A 150 1.72 2.16 2.99
CA TRP A 150 0.56 1.64 3.70
C TRP A 150 -0.74 2.36 3.31
N ASN A 151 -0.69 3.61 2.85
CA ASN A 151 -1.86 4.24 2.21
C ASN A 151 -2.30 3.46 0.96
N ILE A 152 -1.36 2.91 0.19
CA ILE A 152 -1.64 2.08 -0.99
C ILE A 152 -2.17 0.71 -0.57
N VAL A 153 -1.41 -0.02 0.23
CA VAL A 153 -1.75 -1.42 0.57
C VAL A 153 -3.08 -1.50 1.32
N ASN A 154 -3.37 -0.58 2.24
CA ASN A 154 -4.62 -0.60 3.00
C ASN A 154 -5.86 -0.40 2.10
N ARG A 155 -5.80 0.55 1.16
CA ARG A 155 -6.89 0.79 0.22
C ARG A 155 -7.11 -0.39 -0.72
N LEU A 156 -6.03 -0.98 -1.24
CA LEU A 156 -6.13 -2.19 -2.07
C LEU A 156 -6.67 -3.38 -1.28
N ALA A 157 -6.21 -3.57 -0.04
CA ALA A 157 -6.68 -4.66 0.82
C ALA A 157 -8.18 -4.55 1.08
N ASN A 158 -8.67 -3.35 1.39
CA ASN A 158 -10.10 -3.09 1.55
C ASN A 158 -10.88 -3.30 0.24
N ALA A 159 -10.44 -2.66 -0.85
CA ALA A 159 -11.14 -2.71 -2.13
C ALA A 159 -11.18 -4.12 -2.75
N PHE A 160 -10.18 -4.96 -2.48
CA PHE A 160 -10.13 -6.34 -2.95
C PHE A 160 -10.63 -7.36 -1.91
N GLY A 161 -11.14 -6.91 -0.77
CA GLY A 161 -11.75 -7.78 0.24
C GLY A 161 -10.75 -8.76 0.86
N PHE A 162 -9.56 -8.30 1.23
CA PHE A 162 -8.54 -9.15 1.83
C PHE A 162 -9.03 -9.73 3.15
N VAL A 163 -8.83 -11.04 3.30
CA VAL A 163 -9.14 -11.75 4.54
C VAL A 163 -7.90 -12.46 5.08
N LEU A 164 -7.71 -12.34 6.38
CA LEU A 164 -6.67 -13.07 7.10
C LEU A 164 -7.24 -14.43 7.52
N ARG A 165 -6.84 -15.50 6.82
CA ARG A 165 -7.33 -16.86 7.11
C ARG A 165 -6.54 -17.49 8.26
N GLU A 166 -7.10 -18.55 8.84
CA GLU A 166 -6.45 -19.32 9.90
C GLU A 166 -5.02 -19.75 9.50
N GLY A 167 -4.07 -19.58 10.41
CA GLY A 167 -2.66 -19.90 10.18
C GLY A 167 -1.87 -18.88 9.34
N GLN A 168 -2.53 -17.93 8.65
CA GLN A 168 -1.85 -16.93 7.81
C GLN A 168 -1.11 -15.86 8.62
N LEU A 169 -1.62 -15.49 9.80
CA LEU A 169 -1.01 -14.44 10.61
C LEU A 169 0.44 -14.79 10.96
N TYR A 170 0.66 -15.85 11.74
CA TYR A 170 2.00 -16.22 12.20
C TYR A 170 2.94 -16.67 11.08
N SER A 171 2.42 -17.39 10.08
CA SER A 171 3.25 -17.83 8.95
C SER A 171 3.65 -16.67 8.04
N GLY A 172 2.72 -15.74 7.79
CA GLY A 172 2.92 -14.54 6.98
C GLY A 172 3.84 -13.53 7.65
N THR A 173 3.60 -13.17 8.91
CA THR A 173 4.44 -12.19 9.64
C THR A 173 5.87 -12.69 9.83
N ARG A 174 6.05 -13.99 10.10
CA ARG A 174 7.38 -14.61 10.15
C ARG A 174 8.09 -14.59 8.79
N ALA A 175 7.38 -14.86 7.70
CA ALA A 175 7.94 -14.77 6.36
C ALA A 175 8.33 -13.33 6.01
N LEU A 176 7.46 -12.35 6.29
CA LEU A 176 7.74 -10.93 6.08
C LEU A 176 8.94 -10.47 6.90
N HIS A 177 9.01 -10.84 8.18
CA HIS A 177 10.15 -10.56 9.03
C HIS A 177 11.45 -11.19 8.48
N ARG A 178 11.38 -12.43 7.99
CA ARG A 178 12.54 -13.16 7.46
C ARG A 178 13.05 -12.62 6.13
N PHE A 179 12.15 -12.28 5.21
CA PHE A 179 12.49 -11.91 3.83
C PHE A 179 12.45 -10.40 3.57
N GLY A 180 11.99 -9.61 4.55
CA GLY A 180 12.04 -8.16 4.53
C GLY A 180 11.30 -7.55 3.33
N TYR A 181 10.06 -8.00 3.09
CA TYR A 181 9.20 -7.52 2.00
C TYR A 181 9.73 -7.77 0.57
N ARG A 182 10.74 -8.63 0.39
CA ARG A 182 11.29 -8.95 -0.93
C ARG A 182 10.64 -10.20 -1.53
N PHE A 183 10.48 -10.18 -2.85
CA PHE A 183 10.06 -11.33 -3.65
C PHE A 183 11.16 -11.75 -4.64
N PRO A 184 11.25 -13.04 -5.00
CA PRO A 184 12.14 -13.48 -6.07
C PRO A 184 11.90 -12.72 -7.38
N ALA A 185 12.95 -12.12 -7.94
CA ALA A 185 12.85 -11.27 -9.14
C ALA A 185 12.20 -11.97 -10.34
N PHE A 186 12.44 -13.28 -10.50
CA PHE A 186 11.85 -14.07 -11.58
C PHE A 186 10.33 -14.15 -11.49
N LEU A 187 9.71 -13.97 -10.31
CA LEU A 187 8.26 -13.91 -10.17
C LEU A 187 7.72 -12.56 -10.65
N LEU A 188 8.48 -11.49 -10.41
CA LEU A 188 8.09 -10.11 -10.71
C LEU A 188 8.36 -9.69 -12.16
N ALA A 189 9.27 -10.36 -12.87
CA ALA A 189 9.71 -9.97 -14.21
C ALA A 189 8.55 -9.86 -15.24
N GLU A 190 8.13 -8.66 -15.59
CA GLU A 190 7.06 -8.41 -16.55
C GLU A 190 7.27 -7.05 -17.19
N GLY A 191 7.80 -7.05 -18.42
CA GLY A 191 8.26 -5.82 -19.06
C GLY A 191 9.57 -5.27 -18.46
N PRO A 192 10.06 -4.13 -18.98
CA PRO A 192 11.24 -3.45 -18.47
C PRO A 192 11.01 -2.95 -17.04
N ALA A 193 12.09 -2.86 -16.25
CA ALA A 193 12.03 -2.17 -14.97
C ALA A 193 11.87 -0.67 -15.23
N PRO A 194 10.95 0.04 -14.54
CA PRO A 194 10.99 1.49 -14.54
C PRO A 194 12.29 1.95 -13.87
N ASP A 195 12.99 2.88 -14.52
CA ASP A 195 14.22 3.49 -14.00
C ASP A 195 14.22 4.99 -14.31
N HIS A 196 13.51 5.74 -13.47
CA HIS A 196 13.42 7.19 -13.51
C HIS A 196 14.26 7.84 -12.39
N GLY A 197 15.24 7.11 -11.83
CA GLY A 197 16.16 7.61 -10.80
C GLY A 197 15.58 7.77 -9.39
N ASP A 198 14.27 7.61 -9.20
CA ASP A 198 13.58 7.72 -7.91
C ASP A 198 12.45 6.67 -7.80
N VAL A 199 12.40 5.94 -6.68
CA VAL A 199 11.47 4.82 -6.50
C VAL A 199 10.00 5.26 -6.45
N VAL A 200 9.72 6.46 -5.93
CA VAL A 200 8.36 7.02 -5.90
C VAL A 200 7.94 7.47 -7.31
N THR A 201 8.87 8.03 -8.07
CA THR A 201 8.67 8.37 -9.48
C THR A 201 8.42 7.11 -10.32
N ASN A 202 9.16 6.04 -10.07
CA ASN A 202 8.93 4.73 -10.70
C ASN A 202 7.53 4.19 -10.41
N LEU A 203 7.06 4.28 -9.16
CA LEU A 203 5.70 3.90 -8.77
C LEU A 203 4.65 4.73 -9.49
N ARG A 204 4.80 6.07 -9.50
CA ARG A 204 3.90 7.00 -10.19
C ARG A 204 3.80 6.69 -11.69
N ARG A 205 4.96 6.47 -12.34
CA ARG A 205 5.05 6.19 -13.78
C ARG A 205 4.51 4.83 -14.14
N SER A 206 4.78 3.80 -13.34
CA SER A 206 4.31 2.43 -13.61
C SER A 206 2.80 2.36 -13.81
N VAL A 207 2.02 3.02 -12.96
CA VAL A 207 0.55 2.97 -13.04
C VAL A 207 -0.01 3.74 -14.24
N LEU A 208 0.73 4.72 -14.77
CA LEU A 208 0.34 5.53 -15.93
C LEU A 208 0.83 4.91 -17.26
N ASP A 209 2.05 4.39 -17.26
CA ASP A 209 2.79 4.09 -18.49
C ASP A 209 2.91 2.58 -18.77
N ALA A 210 2.72 1.72 -17.77
CA ALA A 210 2.79 0.27 -17.97
C ALA A 210 1.66 -0.22 -18.90
N PRO A 211 1.90 -1.31 -19.67
CA PRO A 211 0.87 -1.94 -20.49
C PRO A 211 -0.39 -2.28 -19.68
N ALA A 212 -1.53 -1.80 -20.18
CA ALA A 212 -2.82 -1.87 -19.51
C ALA A 212 -3.95 -2.17 -20.50
N THR A 213 -5.07 -2.69 -20.00
CA THR A 213 -6.31 -2.92 -20.74
C THR A 213 -7.20 -1.66 -20.75
N THR A 214 -7.09 -0.82 -19.73
CA THR A 214 -7.77 0.46 -19.60
C THR A 214 -7.15 1.52 -20.50
N ASP A 215 -8.00 2.44 -20.95
CA ASP A 215 -7.58 3.65 -21.65
C ASP A 215 -6.59 4.45 -20.76
N PRO A 216 -5.43 4.89 -21.28
CA PRO A 216 -4.49 5.72 -20.54
C PRO A 216 -5.13 7.00 -19.94
N ALA A 217 -6.07 7.64 -20.63
CA ALA A 217 -6.77 8.82 -20.12
C ALA A 217 -7.65 8.48 -18.91
N LEU A 218 -8.32 7.33 -18.92
CA LEU A 218 -9.10 6.86 -17.77
C LEU A 218 -8.21 6.62 -16.55
N ARG A 219 -7.04 5.99 -16.74
CA ARG A 219 -6.07 5.79 -15.65
C ARG A 219 -5.50 7.11 -15.14
N ALA A 220 -5.13 8.03 -16.05
CA ALA A 220 -4.60 9.33 -15.68
C ALA A 220 -5.62 10.12 -14.84
N ALA A 221 -6.89 10.15 -15.26
CA ALA A 221 -7.96 10.77 -14.50
C ALA A 221 -8.16 10.11 -13.12
N ALA A 222 -8.12 8.77 -13.04
CA ALA A 222 -8.23 8.05 -11.77
C ALA A 222 -7.06 8.34 -10.81
N VAL A 223 -5.83 8.46 -11.32
CA VAL A 223 -4.66 8.89 -10.52
C VAL A 223 -4.85 10.32 -10.03
N ALA A 224 -5.17 11.25 -10.93
CA ALA A 224 -5.37 12.67 -10.61
C ALA A 224 -6.53 12.90 -9.63
N GLY A 225 -7.55 12.02 -9.64
CA GLY A 225 -8.81 12.27 -8.96
C GLY A 225 -9.74 13.20 -9.76
N ASP A 226 -9.53 13.28 -11.07
CA ASP A 226 -10.35 14.04 -12.00
C ASP A 226 -11.71 13.36 -12.23
N PRO A 227 -12.70 14.07 -12.80
CA PRO A 227 -13.98 13.48 -13.16
C PRO A 227 -13.84 12.25 -14.06
N LEU A 228 -14.51 11.17 -13.68
CA LEU A 228 -14.57 9.91 -14.43
C LEU A 228 -16.01 9.68 -14.94
N PRO A 229 -16.21 8.95 -16.04
CA PRO A 229 -17.54 8.54 -16.45
C PRO A 229 -18.17 7.61 -15.41
N GLY A 230 -19.49 7.68 -15.22
CA GLY A 230 -20.21 6.68 -14.43
C GLY A 230 -20.14 5.31 -15.12
N PRO A 231 -20.02 4.19 -14.38
CA PRO A 231 -19.99 4.05 -12.92
C PRO A 231 -18.63 4.32 -12.22
N TRP A 232 -17.54 4.53 -12.95
CA TRP A 232 -16.18 4.68 -12.37
C TRP A 232 -16.07 5.79 -11.34
N GLN A 233 -16.74 6.93 -11.54
CA GLN A 233 -16.70 8.05 -10.58
C GLN A 233 -17.05 7.60 -9.16
N SER A 234 -18.18 6.92 -9.00
CA SER A 234 -18.67 6.49 -7.69
C SER A 234 -17.73 5.48 -7.03
N TYR A 235 -17.24 4.53 -7.82
CA TYR A 235 -16.32 3.49 -7.36
C TYR A 235 -14.96 4.08 -6.95
N ALA A 236 -14.32 4.85 -7.83
CA ALA A 236 -13.02 5.45 -7.58
C ALA A 236 -13.06 6.42 -6.39
N THR A 237 -14.14 7.21 -6.23
CA THR A 237 -14.33 8.06 -5.05
C THR A 237 -14.34 7.22 -3.78
N THR A 238 -15.08 6.10 -3.77
CA THR A 238 -15.13 5.19 -2.61
C THR A 238 -13.76 4.60 -2.32
N VAL A 239 -13.03 4.09 -3.32
CA VAL A 239 -11.67 3.55 -3.15
C VAL A 239 -10.72 4.60 -2.56
N ARG A 240 -10.80 5.86 -3.01
CA ARG A 240 -9.91 6.94 -2.56
C ARG A 240 -10.19 7.39 -1.13
N GLU A 241 -11.47 7.62 -0.81
CA GLU A 241 -11.88 8.31 0.41
C GLU A 241 -12.36 7.36 1.52
N ALA A 242 -12.89 6.19 1.16
CA ALA A 242 -13.53 5.28 2.09
C ALA A 242 -13.46 3.81 1.63
N SER A 243 -12.27 3.34 1.23
CA SER A 243 -12.06 1.98 0.69
C SER A 243 -12.67 0.86 1.54
N TYR A 244 -12.73 1.02 2.87
CA TYR A 244 -13.36 0.10 3.80
C TYR A 244 -14.90 -0.04 3.62
N ARG A 245 -15.50 0.78 2.76
CA ARG A 245 -16.91 0.74 2.37
C ARG A 245 -17.13 0.14 0.98
N THR A 246 -16.09 -0.29 0.28
CA THR A 246 -16.25 -1.00 -0.99
C THR A 246 -16.98 -2.33 -0.75
N THR A 247 -17.91 -2.67 -1.64
CA THR A 247 -18.80 -3.82 -1.53
C THR A 247 -18.82 -4.67 -2.81
N ASP A 248 -19.46 -5.84 -2.74
CA ASP A 248 -19.75 -6.65 -3.92
C ASP A 248 -20.61 -5.91 -4.95
N ASP A 249 -21.58 -5.11 -4.49
CA ASP A 249 -22.44 -4.31 -5.36
C ASP A 249 -21.67 -3.27 -6.19
N ASP A 250 -20.50 -2.80 -5.72
CA ASP A 250 -19.63 -1.92 -6.50
C ASP A 250 -18.99 -2.67 -7.67
N MET A 251 -18.52 -3.90 -7.43
CA MET A 251 -17.91 -4.76 -8.45
C MET A 251 -18.96 -5.24 -9.45
N ASP A 252 -20.14 -5.63 -8.98
CA ASP A 252 -21.26 -6.06 -9.82
C ASP A 252 -21.72 -4.93 -10.74
N ARG A 253 -21.80 -3.68 -10.24
CA ARG A 253 -22.11 -2.52 -11.08
C ARG A 253 -21.11 -2.32 -12.21
N LEU A 254 -19.81 -2.53 -11.96
CA LEU A 254 -18.76 -2.40 -12.97
C LEU A 254 -18.80 -3.53 -14.00
N THR A 255 -19.00 -4.76 -13.55
CA THR A 255 -19.08 -5.92 -14.45
C THR A 255 -20.36 -5.89 -15.29
N VAL A 256 -21.51 -5.49 -14.74
CA VAL A 256 -22.77 -5.26 -15.49
C VAL A 256 -22.62 -4.14 -16.51
N ALA A 257 -21.81 -3.12 -16.22
CA ALA A 257 -21.46 -2.07 -17.19
C ALA A 257 -20.48 -2.54 -18.29
N GLY A 258 -20.05 -3.81 -18.27
CA GLY A 258 -19.23 -4.43 -19.30
C GLY A 258 -17.72 -4.30 -19.09
N TYR A 259 -17.26 -3.85 -17.92
CA TYR A 259 -15.84 -3.76 -17.62
C TYR A 259 -15.26 -5.11 -17.17
N SER A 260 -14.06 -5.43 -17.63
CA SER A 260 -13.36 -6.65 -17.23
C SER A 260 -12.74 -6.52 -15.83
N GLU A 261 -12.49 -7.65 -15.16
CA GLU A 261 -11.78 -7.63 -13.87
C GLU A 261 -10.34 -7.07 -13.98
N ASP A 262 -9.69 -7.22 -15.14
CA ASP A 262 -8.41 -6.53 -15.42
C ASP A 262 -8.59 -5.00 -15.38
N GLN A 263 -9.64 -4.47 -16.00
CA GLN A 263 -9.90 -3.03 -15.99
C GLN A 263 -10.25 -2.53 -14.58
N ILE A 264 -11.05 -3.30 -13.84
CA ILE A 264 -11.40 -2.97 -12.46
C ILE A 264 -10.15 -2.96 -11.59
N PHE A 265 -9.27 -3.96 -11.71
CA PHE A 265 -7.98 -3.98 -11.00
C PHE A 265 -7.13 -2.73 -11.31
N GLU A 266 -6.96 -2.41 -12.60
CA GLU A 266 -6.13 -1.28 -13.03
C GLU A 266 -6.66 0.07 -12.53
N VAL A 267 -7.97 0.33 -12.62
CA VAL A 267 -8.58 1.57 -12.11
C VAL A 267 -8.50 1.63 -10.58
N THR A 268 -8.68 0.50 -9.89
CA THR A 268 -8.56 0.44 -8.41
C THR A 268 -7.15 0.81 -7.96
N VAL A 269 -6.13 0.27 -8.65
CA VAL A 269 -4.73 0.60 -8.40
C VAL A 269 -4.43 2.07 -8.73
N ALA A 270 -4.91 2.57 -9.87
CA ALA A 270 -4.76 3.98 -10.27
C ALA A 270 -5.35 4.94 -9.24
N ALA A 271 -6.60 4.73 -8.84
CA ALA A 271 -7.28 5.53 -7.83
C ALA A 271 -6.54 5.49 -6.49
N THR A 272 -6.10 4.31 -6.06
CA THR A 272 -5.38 4.12 -4.80
C THR A 272 -4.01 4.81 -4.79
N VAL A 273 -3.20 4.58 -5.82
CA VAL A 273 -1.86 5.18 -5.94
C VAL A 273 -1.97 6.69 -6.04
N GLY A 274 -2.95 7.20 -6.80
CA GLY A 274 -3.25 8.63 -6.88
C GLY A 274 -3.57 9.26 -5.53
N ALA A 275 -4.48 8.65 -4.76
CA ALA A 275 -4.82 9.15 -3.42
C ALA A 275 -3.61 9.12 -2.47
N ALA A 276 -2.83 8.04 -2.47
CA ALA A 276 -1.66 7.92 -1.62
C ALA A 276 -0.55 8.91 -1.99
N LEU A 277 -0.31 9.13 -3.30
CA LEU A 277 0.64 10.13 -3.78
C LEU A 277 0.22 11.55 -3.41
N ARG A 278 -1.09 11.86 -3.45
CA ARG A 278 -1.60 13.17 -3.01
C ARG A 278 -1.23 13.45 -1.54
N SER A 279 -1.42 12.47 -0.65
CA SER A 279 -1.02 12.60 0.75
C SER A 279 0.50 12.71 0.93
N PHE A 280 1.26 11.91 0.19
CA PHE A 280 2.72 11.95 0.21
C PHE A 280 3.28 13.30 -0.25
N ASP A 281 2.79 13.81 -1.39
CA ASP A 281 3.22 15.08 -1.98
C ASP A 281 2.83 16.25 -1.07
N ALA A 282 1.66 16.22 -0.42
CA ALA A 282 1.27 17.23 0.57
C ALA A 282 2.28 17.32 1.74
N GLY A 283 2.72 16.17 2.26
CA GLY A 283 3.74 16.10 3.30
C GLY A 283 5.10 16.62 2.84
N ARG A 284 5.55 16.20 1.64
CA ARG A 284 6.80 16.71 1.04
C ARG A 284 6.78 18.22 0.85
N ASN A 285 5.70 18.76 0.28
CA ASN A 285 5.56 20.18 0.02
C ASN A 285 5.56 21.00 1.32
N ALA A 286 5.02 20.45 2.41
CA ALA A 286 5.08 21.10 3.72
C ALA A 286 6.51 21.19 4.28
N LEU A 287 7.34 20.16 4.07
CA LEU A 287 8.76 20.18 4.44
C LEU A 287 9.56 21.19 3.60
N GLU A 288 9.30 21.23 2.29
CA GLU A 288 9.97 22.16 1.37
C GLU A 288 9.65 23.62 1.73
N ARG A 289 8.39 23.94 2.05
CA ARG A 289 8.00 25.28 2.53
C ARG A 289 8.69 25.70 3.83
N LYS A 290 8.91 24.77 4.76
CA LYS A 290 9.63 25.01 6.02
C LYS A 290 11.09 25.41 5.80
N THR A 291 11.70 24.94 4.71
CA THR A 291 13.11 25.23 4.39
C THR A 291 13.28 26.61 3.74
N THR A 292 12.24 27.11 3.07
CA THR A 292 12.26 28.39 2.34
C THR A 292 11.80 29.61 3.13
N GLY A 293 11.20 29.41 4.32
CA GLY A 293 10.69 30.49 5.18
C GLY A 293 11.51 30.63 6.45
#